data_AF-A0A8S4S4M4-F1
#
_entry.id   AF-A0A8S4S4M4-F1
#
_cell.length_a   1.000
_cell.length_b   1.000
_cell.length_c   1.000
_cell.angle_alpha   90.00
_cell.angle_beta   90.00
_cell.angle_gamma   90.00
#
_symmetry.space_group_name_H-M   'P 1'
#
loop_
_entity.id
_entity.type
_entity.pdbx_description
1 polymer ?
#
loop_
_entity_poly.entity_id
_entity_poly.type
_entity_poly.pdbx_seq_one_letter_code
_entity_poly.pdbx_strand_id
1 'polypeptide(L)'
;CTNYLSTPLMKNGKPMDPAYDIDIANYVRTTISFAIISLFVMAMGCGFSVYTFRNPRYMFKRLAAGIHFISTSCTFVVVQVMMSAVDHMKKNLKYVYPHPAYHYFHISFFLAWFVVLVNLFAAASFLWYSRKRKGDKAATDELAMADEPTIIGR
;
A
#
# COMPACT_ATOMS: atom_id res chain seq x y z
N CYS A 1 -26.39 -5.86 6.48
CA CYS A 1 -25.14 -5.29 5.93
C CYS A 1 -25.45 -4.64 4.59
N THR A 2 -25.20 -3.34 4.44
CA THR A 2 -25.41 -2.61 3.18
C THR A 2 -24.26 -2.93 2.23
N ASN A 3 -24.58 -3.39 1.01
CA ASN A 3 -23.58 -3.68 -0.01
C ASN A 3 -23.31 -2.42 -0.84
N TYR A 4 -22.24 -1.69 -0.51
CA TYR A 4 -21.83 -0.48 -1.23
C TYR A 4 -21.24 -0.74 -2.63
N LEU A 5 -21.06 -2.01 -3.03
CA LEU A 5 -20.59 -2.39 -4.37
C LEU A 5 -21.74 -2.67 -5.34
N SER A 6 -22.93 -3.01 -4.84
CA SER A 6 -24.10 -3.18 -5.70
C SER A 6 -24.63 -1.84 -6.22
N THR A 7 -25.18 -1.86 -7.43
CA THR A 7 -25.92 -0.73 -7.99
C THR A 7 -27.17 -0.47 -7.15
N PRO A 8 -27.35 0.72 -6.55
CA PRO A 8 -28.50 0.99 -5.72
C PRO A 8 -29.76 1.15 -6.57
N LEU A 9 -30.91 0.74 -6.02
CA LEU A 9 -32.21 1.07 -6.60
C LEU A 9 -32.49 2.56 -6.36
N MET A 10 -32.65 3.31 -7.44
CA MET A 10 -32.87 4.76 -7.39
C MET A 10 -34.36 5.06 -7.50
N LYS A 11 -34.88 5.91 -6.61
CA LYS A 11 -36.22 6.49 -6.68
C LYS A 11 -36.10 8.00 -6.60
N ASN A 12 -36.59 8.72 -7.61
CA ASN A 12 -36.52 10.18 -7.70
C ASN A 12 -35.08 10.74 -7.51
N GLY A 13 -34.08 10.05 -8.08
CA GLY A 13 -32.68 10.47 -8.01
C GLY A 13 -31.98 10.23 -6.67
N LYS A 14 -32.63 9.58 -5.70
CA LYS A 14 -32.03 9.17 -4.42
C LYS A 14 -32.04 7.65 -4.27
N PRO A 15 -31.04 7.06 -3.59
CA PRO A 15 -31.09 5.65 -3.25
C PRO A 15 -32.31 5.36 -2.36
N MET A 16 -33.00 4.25 -2.63
CA MET A 16 -34.17 3.82 -1.86
C MET A 16 -33.81 3.44 -0.41
N ASP A 17 -32.60 2.94 -0.19
CA ASP A 17 -32.11 2.59 1.16
C ASP A 17 -31.55 3.84 1.84
N PRO A 18 -32.14 4.31 2.95
CA PRO A 18 -31.66 5.48 3.70
C PRO A 18 -30.28 5.25 4.35
N ALA A 19 -29.78 4.01 4.42
CA ALA A 19 -28.42 3.69 4.85
C ALA A 19 -27.39 3.72 3.70
N TYR A 20 -27.83 3.84 2.44
CA TYR A 20 -26.97 3.85 1.27
C TYR A 20 -26.62 5.28 0.88
N ASP A 21 -25.32 5.56 0.80
CA ASP A 21 -24.77 6.84 0.36
C ASP A 21 -23.79 6.61 -0.79
N ILE A 22 -23.91 7.44 -1.82
CA ILE A 22 -23.14 7.34 -3.06
C ILE A 22 -21.67 7.73 -2.81
N ASP A 23 -21.39 8.68 -1.93
CA ASP A 23 -20.03 9.11 -1.61
C ASP A 23 -19.30 8.00 -0.83
N ILE A 24 -20.00 7.33 0.09
CA ILE A 24 -19.47 6.14 0.78
C ILE A 24 -19.16 5.03 -0.24
N ALA A 25 -20.06 4.79 -1.20
CA ALA A 25 -19.82 3.80 -2.25
C ALA A 25 -18.56 4.13 -3.07
N ASN A 26 -18.31 5.41 -3.35
CA ASN A 26 -17.11 5.87 -4.04
C ASN A 26 -15.85 5.64 -3.18
N TYR A 27 -15.88 5.97 -1.88
CA TYR A 27 -14.76 5.68 -0.98
C TYR A 27 -14.44 4.19 -0.90
N VAL A 28 -15.46 3.32 -0.83
CA VAL A 28 -15.29 1.86 -0.80
C VAL A 28 -14.65 1.37 -2.11
N ARG A 29 -15.10 1.87 -3.27
CA ARG A 29 -14.51 1.52 -4.57
C ARG A 29 -13.03 1.92 -4.65
N THR A 30 -12.70 3.15 -4.28
CA THR A 30 -11.30 3.63 -4.22
C THR A 30 -10.46 2.76 -3.28
N THR A 31 -10.99 2.44 -2.09
CA THR A 31 -10.31 1.61 -1.09
C THR A 31 -9.96 0.24 -1.67
N ILE A 32 -10.91 -0.43 -2.33
CA ILE A 32 -10.69 -1.75 -2.91
C ILE A 32 -9.70 -1.68 -4.09
N SER A 33 -9.82 -0.68 -4.96
CA SER A 33 -8.88 -0.52 -6.08
C SER A 33 -7.44 -0.37 -5.60
N PHE A 34 -7.18 0.51 -4.62
CA PHE A 34 -5.84 0.68 -4.07
C PHE A 34 -5.36 -0.53 -3.27
N ALA A 35 -6.26 -1.25 -2.58
CA ALA A 35 -5.91 -2.47 -1.86
C ALA A 35 -5.45 -3.59 -2.81
N ILE A 36 -6.15 -3.78 -3.94
CA ILE A 36 -5.77 -4.77 -4.97
C ILE A 36 -4.44 -4.40 -5.61
N ILE A 37 -4.24 -3.12 -5.96
CA ILE A 37 -2.97 -2.65 -6.53
C ILE A 37 -1.83 -2.88 -5.53
N SER A 38 -2.04 -2.50 -4.25
CA SER A 38 -1.04 -2.68 -3.20
C SER A 38 -0.65 -4.15 -3.04
N LEU A 39 -1.61 -5.07 -3.10
CA LEU A 39 -1.37 -6.51 -3.00
C LEU A 39 -0.42 -7.01 -4.11
N PHE A 40 -0.66 -6.64 -5.37
CA PHE A 40 0.20 -7.02 -6.48
C PHE A 40 1.60 -6.40 -6.37
N VAL A 41 1.69 -5.11 -6.04
CA VAL A 41 2.96 -4.41 -5.86
C VAL A 41 3.76 -5.02 -4.71
N MET A 42 3.11 -5.37 -3.61
CA MET A 42 3.75 -6.00 -2.45
C MET A 42 4.27 -7.40 -2.79
N ALA A 43 3.49 -8.20 -3.53
CA ALA A 43 3.92 -9.52 -4.00
C ALA A 43 5.16 -9.41 -4.92
N MET A 44 5.17 -8.43 -5.83
CA MET A 44 6.34 -8.12 -6.64
C MET A 44 7.55 -7.69 -5.78
N GLY A 45 7.32 -6.86 -4.77
CA GLY A 45 8.34 -6.41 -3.81
C GLY A 45 9.01 -7.58 -3.10
N CYS A 46 8.24 -8.55 -2.63
CA CYS A 46 8.76 -9.79 -2.06
C CYS A 46 9.63 -10.56 -3.07
N GLY A 47 9.18 -10.68 -4.33
CA GLY A 47 9.94 -11.32 -5.40
C GLY A 47 11.31 -10.65 -5.64
N PHE A 48 11.34 -9.32 -5.77
CA PHE A 48 12.57 -8.57 -5.97
C PHE A 48 13.51 -8.59 -4.75
N SER A 49 12.94 -8.61 -3.55
CA SER A 49 13.70 -8.75 -2.30
C SER A 49 14.40 -10.11 -2.21
N VAL A 50 13.69 -11.20 -2.53
CA VAL A 50 14.30 -12.55 -2.59
C VAL A 50 15.36 -12.63 -3.70
N TYR A 51 15.08 -12.03 -4.86
CA TYR A 51 16.01 -12.00 -5.99
C TYR A 51 17.32 -11.26 -5.65
N THR A 52 17.23 -10.19 -4.85
CA THR A 52 18.38 -9.40 -4.40
C THR A 52 19.37 -10.24 -3.58
N PHE A 53 18.92 -11.26 -2.84
CA PHE A 53 19.82 -12.15 -2.11
C PHE A 53 20.56 -13.14 -3.01
N ARG A 54 19.99 -13.47 -4.19
CA ARG A 54 20.64 -14.35 -5.18
C ARG A 54 21.59 -13.61 -6.12
N ASN A 55 21.28 -12.36 -6.46
CA ASN A 55 22.11 -11.52 -7.33
C ASN A 55 22.36 -10.18 -6.64
N PRO A 56 23.50 -10.01 -5.94
CA PRO A 56 23.70 -8.90 -4.99
C PRO A 56 24.03 -7.55 -5.65
N ARG A 57 23.71 -7.37 -6.94
CA ARG A 57 23.93 -6.14 -7.70
C ARG A 57 23.16 -4.98 -7.08
N TYR A 58 23.83 -3.84 -6.88
CA TYR A 58 23.25 -2.67 -6.20
C TYR A 58 21.96 -2.13 -6.84
N MET A 59 21.80 -2.33 -8.16
CA MET A 59 20.65 -1.85 -8.92
C MET A 59 19.34 -2.54 -8.50
N PHE A 60 19.37 -3.84 -8.18
CA PHE A 60 18.20 -4.58 -7.73
C PHE A 60 17.77 -4.18 -6.32
N LYS A 61 18.72 -3.84 -5.44
CA LYS A 61 18.43 -3.29 -4.10
C LYS A 61 17.61 -2.00 -4.19
N ARG A 62 17.94 -1.11 -5.13
CA ARG A 62 17.20 0.14 -5.36
C ARG A 62 15.79 -0.10 -5.89
N LEU A 63 15.66 -1.05 -6.82
CA LEU A 63 14.36 -1.44 -7.37
C LEU A 63 13.45 -2.02 -6.29
N ALA A 64 13.97 -2.96 -5.48
CA ALA A 64 13.24 -3.54 -4.35
C ALA A 64 12.79 -2.45 -3.36
N ALA A 65 13.69 -1.50 -3.03
CA ALA A 65 13.36 -0.38 -2.16
C ALA A 65 12.21 0.49 -2.72
N GLY A 66 12.26 0.80 -4.02
CA GLY A 66 11.21 1.56 -4.70
C GLY A 66 9.85 0.85 -4.66
N ILE A 67 9.83 -0.46 -4.90
CA ILE A 67 8.58 -1.24 -4.91
C ILE A 67 7.97 -1.34 -3.51
N HIS A 68 8.78 -1.55 -2.47
CA HIS A 68 8.31 -1.49 -1.08
C HIS A 68 7.81 -0.09 -0.69
N PHE A 69 8.42 0.98 -1.21
CA PHE A 69 7.96 2.35 -0.98
C PHE A 69 6.61 2.63 -1.69
N ILE A 70 6.42 2.12 -2.90
CA ILE A 70 5.14 2.22 -3.61
C ILE A 70 4.06 1.43 -2.86
N SER A 71 4.36 0.21 -2.40
CA SER A 71 3.42 -0.59 -1.58
C SER A 71 3.04 0.12 -0.28
N THR A 72 4.01 0.78 0.38
CA THR A 72 3.75 1.64 1.55
C THR A 72 2.77 2.74 1.21
N SER A 73 3.02 3.48 0.12
CA SER A 73 2.18 4.60 -0.32
C SER A 73 0.76 4.15 -0.65
N CYS A 74 0.58 3.05 -1.39
CA CYS A 74 -0.74 2.53 -1.73
C CYS A 74 -1.52 2.09 -0.48
N THR A 75 -0.87 1.40 0.46
CA THR A 75 -1.52 0.95 1.70
C THR A 75 -1.86 2.13 2.62
N PHE A 76 -1.02 3.16 2.65
CA PHE A 76 -1.30 4.39 3.40
C PHE A 76 -2.51 5.14 2.85
N VAL A 77 -2.66 5.21 1.52
CA VAL A 77 -3.86 5.78 0.88
C VAL A 77 -5.11 5.00 1.29
N VAL A 78 -5.07 3.66 1.31
CA VAL A 78 -6.19 2.82 1.77
C VAL A 78 -6.62 3.18 3.19
N VAL A 79 -5.66 3.34 4.12
CA VAL A 79 -5.94 3.73 5.50
C VAL A 79 -6.59 5.12 5.56
N GLN A 80 -6.07 6.10 4.81
CA GLN A 80 -6.65 7.45 4.79
C GLN A 80 -8.07 7.49 4.21
N VAL A 81 -8.31 6.77 3.12
CA VAL A 81 -9.64 6.69 2.50
C VAL A 81 -10.62 6.04 3.45
N MET A 82 -10.22 4.98 4.17
CA MET A 82 -11.04 4.33 5.19
C MET A 82 -11.40 5.29 6.34
N MET A 83 -10.42 6.04 6.87
CA MET A 83 -10.68 7.04 7.91
C MET A 83 -11.64 8.13 7.42
N SER A 84 -11.44 8.61 6.19
CA SER A 84 -12.31 9.61 5.56
C SER A 84 -13.73 9.10 5.36
N ALA A 85 -13.89 7.83 4.97
CA ALA A 85 -15.20 7.19 4.81
C ALA A 85 -15.94 7.10 6.16
N VAL A 86 -15.24 6.75 7.25
CA VAL A 86 -15.81 6.70 8.60
C VAL A 86 -16.22 8.09 9.08
N ASP A 87 -15.40 9.11 8.85
CA ASP A 87 -15.73 10.49 9.23
C ASP A 87 -16.91 11.04 8.43
N HIS A 88 -17.00 10.70 7.14
CA HIS A 88 -18.13 11.05 6.29
C HIS A 88 -19.41 10.36 6.78
N MET A 89 -19.33 9.06 7.10
CA MET A 89 -20.45 8.30 7.68
C MET A 89 -21.00 8.93 8.96
N LYS A 90 -20.11 9.30 9.89
CA LYS A 90 -20.51 9.92 11.17
C LYS A 90 -21.21 11.26 11.00
N LYS A 91 -20.82 12.04 9.97
CA LYS A 91 -21.38 13.38 9.73
C LYS A 91 -22.69 13.34 8.95
N ASN A 92 -22.79 12.47 7.94
CA ASN A 92 -23.88 12.50 6.97
C ASN A 92 -24.94 11.41 7.17
N LEU A 93 -24.60 10.26 7.76
CA LEU A 93 -25.55 9.15 7.96
C LEU A 93 -26.00 9.03 9.41
N LYS A 94 -26.90 9.92 9.84
CA LYS A 94 -27.54 9.84 11.16
C LYS A 94 -28.34 8.55 11.39
N TYR A 95 -28.82 7.93 10.31
CA TYR A 95 -29.55 6.65 10.36
C TYR A 95 -28.63 5.49 10.77
N VAL A 96 -27.37 5.49 10.32
CA VAL A 96 -26.38 4.46 10.64
C VAL A 96 -25.61 4.79 11.92
N TYR A 97 -25.33 6.08 12.16
CA TYR A 97 -24.68 6.59 13.38
C TYR A 97 -25.62 7.53 14.15
N PRO A 98 -26.57 7.00 14.94
CA PRO A 98 -27.36 7.83 15.85
C PRO A 98 -26.46 8.43 16.94
N HIS A 99 -26.75 9.64 17.42
CA HIS A 99 -26.01 10.21 18.56
C HIS A 99 -26.45 9.46 19.84
N PRO A 100 -25.55 8.91 20.69
CA PRO A 100 -24.08 8.96 20.73
C PRO A 100 -23.42 7.61 20.36
N ALA A 101 -23.42 7.24 19.08
CA ALA A 101 -22.81 5.99 18.62
C ALA A 101 -21.27 6.10 18.61
N TYR A 102 -20.62 5.14 19.28
CA TYR A 102 -19.17 4.97 19.27
C TYR A 102 -18.75 4.01 18.15
N HIS A 103 -17.70 4.38 17.42
CA HIS A 103 -17.08 3.51 16.40
C HIS A 103 -15.72 3.03 16.89
N TYR A 104 -15.51 1.72 16.90
CA TYR A 104 -14.25 1.09 17.28
C TYR A 104 -13.56 0.51 16.04
N PHE A 105 -12.29 0.85 15.86
CA PHE A 105 -11.45 0.19 14.87
C PHE A 105 -11.00 -1.16 15.41
N HIS A 106 -11.21 -2.21 14.61
CA HIS A 106 -10.82 -3.58 14.96
C HIS A 106 -9.42 -3.92 14.40
N ILE A 107 -8.98 -5.15 14.65
CA ILE A 107 -7.65 -5.68 14.35
C ILE A 107 -7.19 -5.39 12.92
N SER A 108 -8.09 -5.47 11.93
CA SER A 108 -7.75 -5.22 10.51
C SER A 108 -7.19 -3.82 10.25
N PHE A 109 -7.64 -2.81 11.00
CA PHE A 109 -7.14 -1.44 10.86
C PHE A 109 -5.71 -1.30 11.42
N PHE A 110 -5.45 -1.90 12.58
CA PHE A 110 -4.11 -1.94 13.16
C PHE A 110 -3.14 -2.76 12.29
N LEU A 111 -3.62 -3.85 11.70
CA LEU A 111 -2.85 -4.65 10.76
C LEU A 111 -2.48 -3.84 9.50
N ALA A 112 -3.39 -3.01 8.98
CA ALA A 112 -3.08 -2.15 7.84
C ALA A 112 -1.96 -1.14 8.16
N TRP A 113 -2.01 -0.51 9.34
CA TRP A 113 -0.92 0.35 9.82
C TRP A 113 0.40 -0.41 10.02
N PHE A 114 0.33 -1.64 10.53
CA PHE A 114 1.51 -2.49 10.66
C PHE A 114 2.15 -2.78 9.30
N VAL A 115 1.35 -3.10 8.26
CA VAL A 115 1.83 -3.31 6.89
C VAL A 115 2.50 -2.06 6.33
N VAL A 116 1.96 -0.87 6.60
CA VAL A 116 2.59 0.42 6.22
C VAL A 116 3.96 0.55 6.87
N LEU A 117 4.07 0.32 8.18
CA LEU A 117 5.34 0.45 8.90
C LEU A 117 6.39 -0.56 8.44
N VAL A 118 5.99 -1.83 8.21
CA VAL A 118 6.90 -2.88 7.76
C VAL A 118 7.41 -2.60 6.35
N ASN A 119 6.53 -2.21 5.40
CA ASN A 119 6.97 -1.86 4.05
C ASN A 119 7.85 -0.60 4.04
N LEU A 120 7.56 0.38 4.91
CA LEU A 120 8.40 1.57 5.05
C LEU A 120 9.79 1.21 5.59
N PHE A 121 9.86 0.35 6.60
CA PHE A 121 11.13 -0.12 7.15
C PHE A 121 11.93 -0.94 6.14
N ALA A 122 11.25 -1.79 5.35
CA ALA A 122 11.88 -2.53 4.27
C ALA A 122 12.44 -1.59 3.19
N ALA A 123 11.65 -0.60 2.75
CA ALA A 123 12.09 0.40 1.79
C ALA A 123 13.31 1.19 2.30
N ALA A 124 13.26 1.66 3.55
CA ALA A 124 14.36 2.38 4.19
C ALA A 124 15.62 1.50 4.31
N SER A 125 15.47 0.24 4.71
CA SER A 125 16.56 -0.72 4.82
C SER A 125 17.22 -0.98 3.46
N PHE A 126 16.43 -1.29 2.43
CA PHE A 126 16.97 -1.50 1.08
C PHE A 126 17.61 -0.25 0.50
N LEU A 127 17.05 0.95 0.73
CA LEU A 127 17.68 2.22 0.35
C LEU A 127 19.03 2.39 1.03
N TRP A 128 19.10 2.19 2.35
CA TRP A 128 20.33 2.33 3.13
C TRP A 128 21.41 1.35 2.66
N TYR A 129 21.05 0.08 2.42
CA TYR A 129 21.96 -0.95 1.94
C TYR A 129 22.25 -0.89 0.43
N SER A 130 21.55 -0.05 -0.35
CA SER A 130 21.78 0.14 -1.79
C SER A 130 22.89 1.15 -2.13
N ARG A 131 23.57 1.69 -1.11
CA ARG A 131 24.62 2.69 -1.28
C ARG A 131 25.80 2.07 -2.05
N LYS A 132 26.02 2.57 -3.26
CA LYS A 132 27.09 2.12 -4.16
C LYS A 132 28.44 2.32 -3.46
N ARG A 133 29.15 1.23 -3.13
CA ARG A 133 30.52 1.26 -2.62
C ARG A 133 31.44 0.96 -3.80
N LYS A 134 32.38 1.87 -4.08
CA LYS A 134 33.40 1.73 -5.14
C LYS A 134 34.73 1.26 -4.52
N GLY A 135 35.47 0.39 -5.22
CA GLY A 135 36.84 -0.02 -4.87
C GLY A 135 36.94 -0.79 -3.55
N ASP A 136 38.04 -0.59 -2.80
CA ASP A 136 38.39 -1.25 -1.52
C ASP A 136 37.37 -1.14 -0.37
N LYS A 137 36.22 -0.48 -0.59
CA LYS A 137 35.14 -0.36 0.40
C LYS A 137 34.01 -1.36 0.18
N ALA A 138 34.06 -2.19 -0.86
CA ALA A 138 33.13 -3.29 -1.06
C ALA A 138 33.31 -4.35 0.05
N ALA A 139 32.21 -4.98 0.49
CA ALA A 139 32.26 -5.94 1.59
C ALA A 139 32.91 -7.28 1.20
N THR A 140 32.94 -7.61 -0.10
CA THR A 140 33.61 -8.78 -0.69
C THR A 140 34.02 -8.48 -2.14
N ASP A 141 35.05 -9.15 -2.65
CA ASP A 141 35.53 -9.00 -4.04
C ASP A 141 34.46 -9.38 -5.08
N GLU A 142 33.60 -10.36 -4.77
CA GLU A 142 32.45 -10.68 -5.64
C GLU A 142 31.46 -9.53 -5.79
N LEU A 143 31.21 -8.77 -4.71
CA LEU A 143 30.37 -7.57 -4.75
C LEU A 143 31.02 -6.45 -5.56
N ALA A 144 32.35 -6.31 -5.49
CA ALA A 144 33.10 -5.35 -6.27
C ALA A 144 33.05 -5.69 -7.78
N MET A 145 33.25 -6.97 -8.13
CA MET A 145 33.15 -7.46 -9.51
C MET A 145 31.71 -7.39 -10.06
N ALA A 146 30.68 -7.66 -9.25
CA ALA A 146 29.28 -7.58 -9.70
C ALA A 146 28.80 -6.14 -9.97
N ASP A 147 29.47 -5.14 -9.38
CA ASP A 147 29.22 -3.72 -9.58
C ASP A 147 30.10 -3.10 -10.68
N GLU A 148 31.03 -3.87 -11.26
CA GLU A 148 31.77 -3.46 -12.46
C GLU A 148 30.82 -3.22 -13.63
N PRO A 149 31.13 -2.24 -14.50
CA PRO A 149 30.35 -2.03 -15.70
C PRO A 149 30.40 -3.31 -16.55
N THR A 150 29.27 -3.99 -16.66
CA THR A 150 29.08 -5.02 -17.69
C THR A 150 29.23 -4.34 -19.04
N ILE A 151 30.40 -4.49 -19.67
CA ILE A 151 30.66 -4.06 -21.03
C ILE A 151 29.79 -4.96 -21.93
N ILE A 152 28.55 -4.53 -22.19
CA ILE A 152 27.75 -5.05 -23.29
C ILE A 152 28.50 -4.58 -24.54
N GLY A 153 29.09 -5.53 -25.25
CA GLY A 153 30.17 -5.30 -26.21
C GLY A 153 29.95 -4.16 -27.19
N ARG A 154 31.08 -3.46 -27.44
CA ARG A 154 31.39 -2.46 -28.49
C ARG A 154 30.31 -1.44 -28.86
#